data_AF-A0A7R9ZFP6-F1
#
_entry.id   AF-A0A7R9ZFP6-F1
#
_cell.length_a   1.000
_cell.length_b   1.000
_cell.length_c   1.000
_cell.angle_alpha   90.00
_cell.angle_beta   90.00
_cell.angle_gamma   90.00
#
_symmetry.space_group_name_H-M   'P 1'
#
loop_
_entity.id
_entity.type
_entity.pdbx_description
1 polymer ?
#
loop_
_entity_poly.entity_id
_entity_poly.type
_entity_poly.pdbx_seq_one_letter_code
_entity_poly.pdbx_strand_id
1 'polypeptide(L)'
;KKEDRGAISAALHDRMVETVLEDSTDAEKLFSHAEPAPLETVDVLGGGRDALVVADRNLGLALADDEIDYLVENYEVLGRNPTDVELMMFAQANSEHCRHKIFNATWTIDGQDMDKSLFAMIKNTYECHSEGVLSAYKDNSSVIRGPTAGRFFPTQQPNGAEKKNVYGYSEEEMHILMKVETHNHPTAIAPHSGAATGSGGEIRDEGATGRGSKPK
;
A
#
# COMPACT_ATOMS: atom_id res chain seq x y z
N LYS A 1 8.80 44.53 8.19
CA LYS A 1 10.10 43.91 7.79
C LYS A 1 10.21 42.42 8.12
N LYS A 2 9.99 41.97 9.37
CA LYS A 2 10.04 40.52 9.72
C LYS A 2 8.76 39.79 9.33
N GLU A 3 7.59 40.40 9.55
CA GLU A 3 6.29 39.87 9.07
C GLU A 3 6.24 39.77 7.54
N ASP A 4 6.72 40.80 6.84
CA ASP A 4 6.82 40.77 5.36
C ASP A 4 7.68 39.61 4.86
N ARG A 5 8.80 39.30 5.52
CA ARG A 5 9.66 38.16 5.18
C ARG A 5 8.94 36.82 5.36
N GLY A 6 8.16 36.66 6.43
CA GLY A 6 7.37 35.45 6.67
C GLY A 6 6.30 35.24 5.59
N ALA A 7 5.59 36.30 5.21
CA ALA A 7 4.58 36.26 4.15
C ALA A 7 5.20 35.95 2.78
N ILE A 8 6.35 36.55 2.46
CA ILE A 8 7.10 36.26 1.22
C ILE A 8 7.56 34.80 1.20
N SER A 9 8.16 34.32 2.29
CA SER A 9 8.61 32.92 2.39
C SER A 9 7.46 31.95 2.14
N ALA A 10 6.32 32.13 2.81
CA ALA A 10 5.15 31.26 2.65
C ALA A 10 4.56 31.27 1.22
N ALA A 11 4.77 32.33 0.45
CA ALA A 11 4.30 32.42 -0.94
C ALA A 11 5.28 31.80 -1.96
N LEU A 12 6.54 31.56 -1.57
CA LEU A 12 7.62 31.15 -2.48
C LEU A 12 8.01 29.67 -2.37
N HIS A 13 7.43 28.91 -1.46
CA HIS A 13 7.73 27.48 -1.31
C HIS A 13 6.49 26.69 -0.89
N ASP A 14 6.52 25.39 -1.18
CA ASP A 14 5.57 24.44 -0.61
C ASP A 14 6.09 23.93 0.74
N ARG A 15 5.45 24.37 1.82
CA ARG A 15 5.81 23.98 3.19
C ARG A 15 5.78 22.47 3.47
N MET A 16 5.12 21.68 2.62
CA MET A 16 5.04 20.22 2.79
C MET A 16 6.29 19.50 2.28
N VAL A 17 7.07 20.13 1.39
CA VAL A 17 8.19 19.48 0.69
C VAL A 17 9.46 20.34 0.59
N GLU A 18 9.38 21.63 0.88
CA GLU A 18 10.47 22.59 0.73
C GLU A 18 10.74 23.35 2.03
N THR A 19 11.92 23.96 2.11
CA THR A 19 12.29 24.90 3.17
C THR A 19 13.04 26.09 2.57
N VAL A 20 12.93 27.26 3.21
CA VAL A 20 13.59 28.49 2.75
C VAL A 20 14.89 28.70 3.53
N LEU A 21 16.00 28.81 2.81
CA LEU A 21 17.32 29.09 3.38
C LEU A 21 17.62 30.59 3.33
N GLU A 22 18.19 31.13 4.41
CA GLU A 22 18.66 32.53 4.42
C GLU A 22 20.05 32.67 3.77
N ASP A 23 20.88 31.63 3.88
CA ASP A 23 22.21 31.55 3.28
C ASP A 23 22.33 30.27 2.43
N SER A 24 22.88 30.37 1.22
CA SER A 24 23.11 29.22 0.35
C SER A 24 24.03 28.15 0.94
N THR A 25 24.91 28.52 1.88
CA THR A 25 25.81 27.58 2.57
C THR A 25 25.03 26.60 3.47
N ASP A 26 23.84 26.99 3.96
CA ASP A 26 22.97 26.11 4.74
C ASP A 26 22.49 24.88 3.96
N ALA A 27 22.64 24.87 2.62
CA ALA A 27 22.33 23.70 1.80
C ALA A 27 23.17 22.47 2.19
N GLU A 28 24.31 22.64 2.88
CA GLU A 28 25.09 21.53 3.43
C GLU A 28 24.28 20.65 4.39
N LYS A 29 23.25 21.21 5.04
CA LYS A 29 22.33 20.48 5.94
C LYS A 29 21.55 19.38 5.23
N LEU A 30 21.35 19.49 3.91
CA LEU A 30 20.69 18.46 3.10
C LEU A 30 21.56 17.20 2.93
N PHE A 31 22.86 17.29 3.23
CA PHE A 31 23.83 16.22 3.05
C PHE A 31 24.43 15.73 4.38
N SER A 32 23.79 16.03 5.50
CA SER A 32 24.23 15.53 6.81
C SER A 32 24.15 14.01 6.87
N HIS A 33 25.19 13.37 7.41
CA HIS A 33 25.19 11.94 7.68
C HIS A 33 24.68 11.68 9.10
N ALA A 34 23.68 10.81 9.23
CA ALA A 34 23.19 10.32 10.51
C ALA A 34 23.67 8.88 10.74
N GLU A 35 23.90 8.52 12.00
CA GLU A 35 24.12 7.13 12.39
C GLU A 35 22.77 6.38 12.43
N PRO A 36 22.72 5.09 12.04
CA PRO A 36 21.52 4.28 12.16
C PRO A 36 20.97 4.27 13.60
N ALA A 37 19.68 4.56 13.76
CA ALA A 37 19.02 4.50 15.05
C ALA A 37 18.97 3.05 15.59
N PRO A 38 19.14 2.85 16.91
CA PRO A 38 19.03 1.52 17.50
C PRO A 38 17.58 1.04 17.49
N LEU A 39 17.39 -0.28 17.54
CA LEU A 39 16.09 -0.92 17.68
C LEU A 39 15.51 -0.66 19.08
N GLU A 40 14.24 -0.28 19.17
CA GLU A 40 13.55 -0.08 20.44
C GLU A 40 12.72 -1.30 20.83
N THR A 41 12.47 -1.46 22.14
CA THR A 41 11.73 -2.57 22.71
C THR A 41 10.71 -2.03 23.70
N VAL A 42 9.47 -2.53 23.63
CA VAL A 42 8.38 -2.11 24.51
C VAL A 42 8.24 -3.12 25.65
N ASP A 43 8.31 -2.64 26.89
CA ASP A 43 8.37 -3.52 28.07
C ASP A 43 7.00 -4.11 28.48
N VAL A 44 6.47 -5.02 27.67
CA VAL A 44 5.22 -5.74 27.93
C VAL A 44 5.37 -6.74 29.09
N LEU A 45 6.52 -7.41 29.24
CA LEU A 45 6.71 -8.38 30.32
C LEU A 45 6.78 -7.72 31.71
N GLY A 46 7.42 -6.54 31.82
CA GLY A 46 7.51 -5.80 33.06
C GLY A 46 6.36 -4.82 33.30
N GLY A 47 5.93 -4.13 32.24
CA GLY A 47 4.91 -3.08 32.28
C GLY A 47 3.51 -3.51 31.83
N GLY A 48 3.34 -4.76 31.39
CA GLY A 48 2.05 -5.33 31.01
C GLY A 48 1.37 -4.55 29.88
N ARG A 49 0.03 -4.56 29.93
CA ARG A 49 -0.84 -3.85 28.98
C ARG A 49 -0.55 -2.34 28.90
N ASP A 50 -0.24 -1.71 30.04
CA ASP A 50 -0.02 -0.25 30.09
C ASP A 50 1.20 0.19 29.28
N ALA A 51 2.25 -0.63 29.25
CA ALA A 51 3.42 -0.37 28.39
C ALA A 51 3.03 -0.33 26.91
N LEU A 52 2.13 -1.22 26.48
CA LEU A 52 1.66 -1.26 25.10
C LEU A 52 0.70 -0.11 24.78
N VAL A 53 -0.15 0.32 25.71
CA VAL A 53 -1.00 1.51 25.55
C VAL A 53 -0.18 2.78 25.39
N VAL A 54 0.93 2.90 26.13
CA VAL A 54 1.86 4.03 25.96
C VAL A 54 2.56 3.97 24.60
N ALA A 55 3.02 2.79 24.19
CA ALA A 55 3.64 2.59 22.89
C ALA A 55 2.68 2.90 21.72
N ASP A 56 1.43 2.46 21.79
CA ASP A 56 0.38 2.75 20.81
C ASP A 56 0.23 4.25 20.56
N ARG A 57 0.19 5.05 21.63
CA ARG A 57 0.09 6.52 21.52
C ARG A 57 1.36 7.16 20.96
N ASN A 58 2.52 6.73 21.43
CA ASN A 58 3.80 7.33 21.03
C ASN A 58 4.16 7.01 19.58
N LEU A 59 3.85 5.79 19.12
CA LEU A 59 4.15 5.32 17.76
C LEU A 59 2.99 5.58 16.78
N GLY A 60 1.80 5.92 17.29
CA GLY A 60 0.61 6.17 16.47
C GLY A 60 0.05 4.92 15.81
N LEU A 61 0.00 3.80 16.54
CA LEU A 61 -0.38 2.48 16.00
C LEU A 61 -1.90 2.35 15.77
N ALA A 62 -2.70 3.10 16.53
CA ALA A 62 -4.17 3.11 16.46
C ALA A 62 -4.78 1.71 16.67
N LEU A 63 -4.25 0.97 17.64
CA LEU A 63 -4.73 -0.36 18.01
C LEU A 63 -6.05 -0.28 18.79
N ALA A 64 -6.95 -1.21 18.49
CA ALA A 64 -8.14 -1.42 19.31
C ALA A 64 -7.80 -2.15 20.62
N ASP A 65 -8.69 -2.08 21.61
CA ASP A 65 -8.45 -2.69 22.93
C ASP A 65 -8.22 -4.21 22.84
N ASP A 66 -8.94 -4.90 21.95
CA ASP A 66 -8.78 -6.34 21.69
C ASP A 66 -7.48 -6.68 20.95
N GLU A 67 -6.99 -5.79 20.09
CA GLU A 67 -5.68 -5.92 19.44
C GLU A 67 -4.53 -5.74 20.43
N ILE A 68 -4.67 -4.81 21.38
CA ILE A 68 -3.73 -4.64 22.49
C ILE A 68 -3.70 -5.90 23.35
N ASP A 69 -4.86 -6.40 23.76
CA ASP A 69 -4.97 -7.60 24.59
C ASP A 69 -4.37 -8.83 23.88
N TYR A 70 -4.66 -8.98 22.57
CA TYR A 70 -4.06 -10.01 21.73
C TYR A 70 -2.52 -9.96 21.74
N LEU A 71 -1.94 -8.76 21.58
CA LEU A 71 -0.48 -8.60 21.56
C LEU A 71 0.13 -8.91 22.92
N VAL A 72 -0.46 -8.42 24.01
CA VAL A 72 0.03 -8.70 25.38
C VAL A 72 0.07 -10.21 25.62
N GLU A 73 -1.04 -10.92 25.38
CA GLU A 73 -1.13 -12.37 25.56
C GLU A 73 -0.06 -13.11 24.74
N ASN A 74 0.11 -12.75 23.46
CA ASN A 74 1.07 -13.42 22.59
C ASN A 74 2.53 -13.17 23.01
N TYR A 75 2.87 -11.96 23.44
CA TYR A 75 4.24 -11.65 23.87
C TYR A 75 4.57 -12.21 25.27
N GLU A 76 3.57 -12.34 26.16
CA GLU A 76 3.69 -13.11 27.39
C GLU A 76 3.99 -14.60 27.11
N VAL A 77 3.25 -15.20 26.16
CA VAL A 77 3.48 -16.60 25.74
C VAL A 77 4.87 -16.78 25.10
N LEU A 78 5.33 -15.81 24.30
CA LEU A 78 6.66 -15.83 23.69
C LEU A 78 7.78 -15.60 24.71
N GLY A 79 7.47 -15.10 25.92
CA GLY A 79 8.45 -14.82 26.96
C GLY A 79 9.47 -13.77 26.57
N ARG A 80 9.11 -12.82 25.68
CA ARG A 80 9.96 -11.69 25.28
C ARG A 80 9.13 -10.44 25.03
N ASN A 81 9.79 -9.30 25.12
CA ASN A 81 9.19 -8.03 24.74
C ASN A 81 9.10 -7.87 23.20
N PRO A 82 8.03 -7.21 22.69
CA PRO A 82 7.97 -6.77 21.30
C PRO A 82 8.98 -5.68 20.99
N THR A 83 9.45 -5.67 19.75
CA THR A 83 10.17 -4.51 19.21
C THR A 83 9.18 -3.52 18.59
N ASP A 84 9.58 -2.26 18.50
CA ASP A 84 8.82 -1.19 17.84
C ASP A 84 8.41 -1.57 16.39
N VAL A 85 9.32 -2.17 15.62
CA VAL A 85 9.06 -2.57 14.23
C VAL A 85 8.07 -3.72 14.12
N GLU A 86 8.04 -4.65 15.10
CA GLU A 86 7.04 -5.73 15.13
C GLU A 86 5.64 -5.17 15.38
N LEU A 87 5.52 -4.22 16.30
CA LEU A 87 4.24 -3.56 16.60
C LEU A 87 3.76 -2.71 15.43
N MET A 88 4.67 -1.96 14.79
CA MET A 88 4.36 -1.18 13.60
C MET A 88 3.89 -2.08 12.46
N MET A 89 4.59 -3.19 12.22
CA MET A 89 4.18 -4.19 11.22
C MET A 89 2.78 -4.72 11.51
N PHE A 90 2.50 -5.10 12.76
CA PHE A 90 1.20 -5.61 13.17
C PHE A 90 0.09 -4.57 12.96
N ALA A 91 0.31 -3.32 13.38
CA ALA A 91 -0.64 -2.23 13.25
C ALA A 91 -0.98 -1.95 11.78
N GLN A 92 0.04 -1.86 10.92
CA GLN A 92 -0.17 -1.63 9.49
C GLN A 92 -0.95 -2.77 8.83
N ALA A 93 -0.64 -4.03 9.16
CA ALA A 93 -1.32 -5.21 8.62
C ALA A 93 -2.78 -5.34 9.08
N ASN A 94 -3.11 -4.87 10.29
CA ASN A 94 -4.45 -4.97 10.88
C ASN A 94 -5.26 -3.67 10.79
N SER A 95 -4.71 -2.62 10.19
CA SER A 95 -5.46 -1.40 9.86
C SER A 95 -6.71 -1.70 9.02
N GLU A 96 -7.74 -0.85 9.13
CA GLU A 96 -8.97 -1.00 8.33
C GLU A 96 -8.66 -1.08 6.83
N HIS A 97 -7.77 -0.20 6.35
CA HIS A 97 -7.37 -0.11 4.95
C HIS A 97 -6.74 -1.41 4.42
N CYS A 98 -5.95 -2.12 5.24
CA CYS A 98 -5.32 -3.37 4.82
C CYS A 98 -6.24 -4.57 5.01
N ARG A 99 -6.92 -4.65 6.15
CA ARG A 99 -7.69 -5.83 6.56
C ARG A 99 -9.11 -5.83 6.01
N HIS A 100 -9.60 -4.70 5.52
CA HIS A 100 -10.96 -4.54 5.00
C HIS A 100 -12.01 -5.04 5.98
N LYS A 101 -11.89 -4.63 7.26
CA LYS A 101 -12.72 -5.11 8.38
C LYS A 101 -14.21 -4.90 8.09
N ILE A 102 -14.58 -3.71 7.60
CA ILE A 102 -15.97 -3.34 7.27
C ILE A 102 -16.54 -4.22 6.16
N PHE A 103 -15.77 -4.47 5.10
CA PHE A 103 -16.21 -5.29 3.96
C PHE A 103 -16.43 -6.77 4.32
N ASN A 104 -15.75 -7.27 5.36
CA ASN A 104 -15.86 -8.63 5.85
C ASN A 104 -16.78 -8.78 7.08
N ALA A 105 -17.28 -7.67 7.63
CA ALA A 105 -18.13 -7.67 8.82
C ALA A 105 -19.48 -8.36 8.57
N THR A 106 -20.07 -8.85 9.65
CA THR A 106 -21.50 -9.15 9.73
C THR A 106 -22.30 -7.87 9.95
N TRP A 107 -23.55 -7.84 9.47
CA TRP A 107 -24.38 -6.64 9.50
C TRP A 107 -25.74 -6.94 10.13
N THR A 108 -26.21 -6.02 10.97
CA THR A 108 -27.60 -5.99 11.46
C THR A 108 -28.18 -4.65 11.01
N ILE A 109 -29.22 -4.68 10.17
CA ILE A 109 -29.88 -3.49 9.62
C ILE A 109 -31.33 -3.48 10.08
N ASP A 110 -31.76 -2.39 10.72
CA ASP A 110 -33.11 -2.24 11.28
C ASP A 110 -33.56 -3.41 12.17
N GLY A 111 -32.62 -3.97 12.94
CA GLY A 111 -32.85 -5.08 13.86
C GLY A 111 -32.87 -6.47 13.21
N GLN A 112 -32.51 -6.58 11.93
CA GLN A 112 -32.42 -7.86 11.21
C GLN A 112 -30.97 -8.18 10.84
N ASP A 113 -30.54 -9.39 11.16
CA ASP A 113 -29.21 -9.88 10.78
C ASP A 113 -29.16 -10.24 9.29
N MET A 114 -28.09 -9.83 8.62
CA MET A 114 -27.88 -10.04 7.19
C MET A 114 -27.02 -11.28 6.94
N ASP A 115 -27.42 -12.10 5.96
CA ASP A 115 -26.75 -13.38 5.66
C ASP A 115 -25.37 -13.24 5.02
N LYS A 116 -25.05 -12.08 4.44
CA LYS A 116 -23.82 -11.84 3.66
C LYS A 116 -23.11 -10.57 4.11
N SER A 117 -21.78 -10.64 4.16
CA SER A 117 -20.95 -9.43 4.21
C SER A 117 -20.99 -8.67 2.88
N LEU A 118 -20.53 -7.41 2.88
CA LEU A 118 -20.41 -6.62 1.65
C LEU A 118 -19.55 -7.35 0.61
N PHE A 119 -18.41 -7.90 1.01
CA PHE A 119 -17.53 -8.62 0.08
C PHE A 119 -18.17 -9.92 -0.44
N ALA A 120 -18.94 -10.62 0.37
CA ALA A 120 -19.70 -11.80 -0.08
C ALA A 120 -20.77 -11.42 -1.12
N MET A 121 -21.43 -10.27 -0.97
CA MET A 121 -22.34 -9.75 -1.99
C MET A 121 -21.63 -9.43 -3.31
N ILE A 122 -20.41 -8.89 -3.25
CA ILE A 122 -19.58 -8.68 -4.45
C ILE A 122 -19.20 -10.02 -5.11
N LYS A 123 -18.72 -11.00 -4.34
CA LYS A 123 -18.38 -12.35 -4.88
C LYS A 123 -19.55 -13.07 -5.52
N ASN A 124 -20.78 -12.84 -5.04
CA ASN A 124 -21.99 -13.39 -5.64
C ASN A 124 -22.10 -13.05 -7.14
N THR A 125 -21.61 -11.89 -7.58
CA THR A 125 -21.61 -11.52 -9.00
C THR A 125 -20.77 -12.49 -9.84
N TYR A 126 -19.60 -12.90 -9.33
CA TYR A 126 -18.74 -13.89 -9.97
C TYR A 126 -19.33 -15.30 -9.90
N GLU A 127 -19.96 -15.66 -8.77
CA GLU A 127 -20.66 -16.95 -8.61
C GLU A 127 -21.79 -17.11 -9.64
N CYS A 128 -22.55 -16.04 -9.90
CA CYS A 128 -23.62 -16.05 -10.90
C CYS A 128 -23.08 -15.92 -12.34
N HIS A 129 -22.01 -15.15 -12.56
CA HIS A 129 -21.50 -14.80 -13.89
C HIS A 129 -19.97 -14.75 -13.92
N SER A 130 -19.34 -15.92 -14.10
CA SER A 130 -17.87 -16.06 -14.19
C SER A 130 -17.35 -16.33 -15.60
N GLU A 131 -18.23 -16.40 -16.61
CA GLU A 131 -17.81 -16.68 -17.98
C GLU A 131 -16.80 -15.64 -18.48
N GLY A 132 -15.67 -16.11 -18.99
CA GLY A 132 -14.59 -15.26 -19.47
C GLY A 132 -13.68 -14.68 -18.38
N VAL A 133 -13.95 -14.88 -17.10
CA VAL A 133 -13.06 -14.44 -16.01
C VAL A 133 -11.97 -15.48 -15.75
N LEU A 134 -10.71 -15.05 -15.76
CA LEU A 134 -9.53 -15.90 -15.54
C LEU A 134 -8.98 -15.75 -14.12
N SER A 135 -9.09 -14.54 -13.54
CA SER A 135 -8.72 -14.25 -12.16
C SER A 135 -9.63 -13.21 -11.53
N ALA A 136 -10.12 -13.50 -10.33
CA ALA A 136 -10.85 -12.57 -9.47
C ALA A 136 -10.54 -12.88 -7.99
N TYR A 137 -10.35 -11.85 -7.17
CA TYR A 137 -10.19 -11.91 -5.72
C TYR A 137 -8.99 -12.73 -5.18
N LYS A 138 -8.00 -13.02 -6.02
CA LYS A 138 -6.84 -13.88 -5.67
C LYS A 138 -5.50 -13.31 -6.14
N ASP A 139 -5.48 -12.03 -6.51
CA ASP A 139 -4.31 -11.31 -7.01
C ASP A 139 -4.56 -9.80 -6.84
N ASN A 140 -3.56 -8.98 -7.15
CA ASN A 140 -3.66 -7.51 -7.06
C ASN A 140 -4.56 -6.90 -8.14
N SER A 141 -4.89 -7.65 -9.20
CA SER A 141 -5.82 -7.24 -10.27
C SER A 141 -6.74 -8.39 -10.67
N SER A 142 -7.84 -8.07 -11.35
CA SER A 142 -8.68 -9.06 -12.02
C SER A 142 -8.24 -9.25 -13.47
N VAL A 143 -8.51 -10.43 -14.05
CA VAL A 143 -8.14 -10.77 -15.43
C VAL A 143 -9.30 -11.42 -16.15
N ILE A 144 -9.61 -10.95 -17.36
CA ILE A 144 -10.61 -11.53 -18.26
C ILE A 144 -9.94 -12.04 -19.55
N ARG A 145 -10.62 -12.98 -20.22
CA ARG A 145 -10.23 -13.48 -21.54
C ARG A 145 -10.29 -12.33 -22.55
N GLY A 146 -9.16 -12.10 -23.20
CA GLY A 146 -9.04 -11.22 -24.36
C GLY A 146 -8.88 -12.00 -25.67
N PRO A 147 -8.67 -11.30 -26.79
CA PRO A 147 -8.51 -11.94 -28.10
C PRO A 147 -7.14 -12.59 -28.27
N THR A 148 -7.02 -13.51 -29.23
CA THR A 148 -5.72 -13.87 -29.81
C THR A 148 -5.27 -12.76 -30.76
N ALA A 149 -4.05 -12.25 -30.58
CA ALA A 149 -3.49 -11.21 -31.43
C ALA A 149 -1.96 -11.25 -31.44
N GLY A 150 -1.36 -10.65 -32.46
CA GLY A 150 0.08 -10.44 -32.53
C GLY A 150 0.58 -9.48 -31.45
N ARG A 151 1.27 -10.00 -30.43
CA ARG A 151 2.03 -9.19 -29.47
C ARG A 151 3.36 -8.77 -30.09
N PHE A 152 3.63 -7.47 -30.07
CA PHE A 152 4.82 -6.90 -30.69
C PHE A 152 5.91 -6.62 -29.64
N PHE A 153 7.02 -7.35 -29.72
CA PHE A 153 8.18 -7.18 -28.82
C PHE A 153 9.47 -7.69 -29.50
N PRO A 154 10.65 -7.42 -28.93
CA PRO A 154 11.90 -7.96 -29.46
C PRO A 154 11.90 -9.49 -29.36
N THR A 155 11.90 -10.17 -30.50
CA THR A 155 11.91 -11.63 -30.62
C THR A 155 13.33 -12.15 -30.84
N GLN A 156 13.62 -13.35 -30.36
CA GLN A 156 14.85 -14.05 -30.71
C GLN A 156 14.63 -14.82 -32.01
N GLN A 157 15.52 -14.67 -32.98
CA GLN A 157 15.44 -15.46 -34.20
C GLN A 157 15.69 -16.95 -33.88
N PRO A 158 14.82 -17.86 -34.32
CA PRO A 158 14.94 -19.28 -34.00
C PRO A 158 16.19 -19.96 -34.59
N ASN A 159 16.88 -19.33 -35.56
CA ASN A 159 17.89 -20.00 -36.38
C ASN A 159 19.25 -19.25 -36.41
N GLY A 160 20.08 -19.48 -35.40
CA GLY A 160 21.50 -19.81 -35.60
C GLY A 160 22.54 -18.80 -36.12
N ALA A 161 22.27 -17.52 -36.34
CA ALA A 161 23.33 -16.55 -36.68
C ALA A 161 23.10 -15.19 -35.99
N GLU A 162 23.95 -14.91 -34.99
CA GLU A 162 23.92 -13.74 -34.10
C GLU A 162 22.59 -13.52 -33.36
N LYS A 163 22.62 -13.52 -32.02
CA LYS A 163 21.45 -13.17 -31.18
C LYS A 163 21.10 -11.69 -31.39
N LYS A 164 20.42 -11.37 -32.49
CA LYS A 164 19.87 -10.04 -32.77
C LYS A 164 18.44 -10.02 -32.30
N ASN A 165 18.15 -9.16 -31.33
CA ASN A 165 16.80 -8.86 -30.89
C ASN A 165 16.13 -8.00 -31.98
N VAL A 166 15.25 -8.60 -32.77
CA VAL A 166 14.49 -7.90 -33.82
C VAL A 166 13.03 -7.84 -33.41
N TYR A 167 12.43 -6.66 -33.52
CA TYR A 167 11.00 -6.50 -33.27
C TYR A 167 10.18 -7.33 -34.26
N GLY A 168 9.21 -8.08 -33.74
CA GLY A 168 8.30 -8.90 -34.53
C GLY A 168 7.00 -9.16 -33.77
N TYR A 169 6.01 -9.68 -34.48
CA TYR A 169 4.75 -10.12 -33.89
C TYR A 169 4.85 -11.59 -33.46
N SER A 170 4.34 -11.88 -32.27
CA SER A 170 4.10 -13.23 -31.75
C SER A 170 2.60 -13.39 -31.51
N GLU A 171 1.94 -14.28 -32.24
CA GLU A 171 0.52 -14.58 -32.02
C GLU A 171 0.33 -15.29 -30.67
N GLU A 172 -0.37 -14.65 -29.73
CA GLU A 172 -0.65 -15.20 -28.41
C GLU A 172 -2.02 -14.72 -27.88
N GLU A 173 -2.53 -15.38 -26.84
CA GLU A 173 -3.75 -14.95 -26.16
C GLU A 173 -3.47 -13.67 -25.35
N MET A 174 -4.00 -12.54 -25.82
CA MET A 174 -3.83 -11.22 -25.20
C MET A 174 -4.96 -10.94 -24.22
N HIS A 175 -4.91 -11.59 -23.05
CA HIS A 175 -5.85 -11.36 -21.95
C HIS A 175 -5.78 -9.92 -21.42
N ILE A 176 -6.85 -9.48 -20.76
CA ILE A 176 -7.01 -8.11 -20.28
C ILE A 176 -7.07 -8.15 -18.76
N LEU A 177 -6.17 -7.41 -18.10
CA LEU A 177 -6.24 -7.14 -16.68
C LEU A 177 -7.00 -5.83 -16.42
N MET A 178 -7.56 -5.67 -15.23
CA MET A 178 -8.16 -4.42 -14.78
C MET A 178 -8.06 -4.28 -13.27
N LYS A 179 -7.71 -3.06 -12.84
CA LYS A 179 -7.63 -2.62 -11.46
C LYS A 179 -8.01 -1.14 -11.38
N VAL A 180 -8.50 -0.74 -10.22
CA VAL A 180 -8.73 0.67 -9.87
C VAL A 180 -8.38 0.82 -8.40
N GLU A 181 -7.62 1.86 -8.07
CA GLU A 181 -7.31 2.26 -6.70
C GLU A 181 -7.67 3.73 -6.47
N THR A 182 -7.68 4.13 -5.20
CA THR A 182 -7.86 5.53 -4.81
C THR A 182 -6.76 5.94 -3.85
N HIS A 183 -6.45 7.25 -3.82
CA HIS A 183 -5.40 7.78 -2.95
C HIS A 183 -5.86 9.07 -2.24
N ASN A 184 -7.05 8.99 -1.64
CA ASN A 184 -7.81 10.16 -1.23
C ASN A 184 -7.13 10.96 -0.10
N HIS A 185 -6.71 10.27 0.97
CA HIS A 185 -6.14 10.95 2.15
C HIS A 185 -4.81 11.66 1.85
N PRO A 186 -3.80 11.02 1.20
CA PRO A 186 -2.57 11.72 0.84
C PRO A 186 -2.78 12.88 -0.13
N THR A 187 -3.69 12.73 -1.10
CA THR A 187 -4.03 13.81 -2.06
C THR A 187 -4.66 15.02 -1.37
N ALA A 188 -5.39 14.84 -0.27
CA ALA A 188 -5.92 15.95 0.52
C ALA A 188 -4.81 16.77 1.22
N ILE A 189 -3.65 16.16 1.48
CA ILE A 189 -2.50 16.79 2.15
C ILE A 189 -1.55 17.40 1.12
N ALA A 190 -1.14 16.62 0.12
CA ALA A 190 -0.20 17.01 -0.93
C ALA A 190 -0.70 16.49 -2.29
N PRO A 191 -1.48 17.29 -3.05
CA PRO A 191 -2.23 16.80 -4.20
C PRO A 191 -1.36 16.22 -5.33
N HIS A 192 -0.22 16.86 -5.61
CA HIS A 192 0.64 16.44 -6.71
C HIS A 192 1.26 15.06 -6.44
N SER A 193 1.92 14.88 -5.28
CA SER A 193 2.52 13.60 -4.91
C SER A 193 1.44 12.53 -4.67
N GLY A 194 0.32 12.88 -4.01
CA GLY A 194 -0.78 11.94 -3.79
C GLY A 194 -1.39 11.39 -5.09
N ALA A 195 -1.66 12.24 -6.08
CA ALA A 195 -2.16 11.77 -7.38
C ALA A 195 -1.13 10.93 -8.13
N ALA A 196 0.15 11.34 -8.09
CA ALA A 196 1.24 10.64 -8.76
C ALA A 196 1.49 9.25 -8.16
N THR A 197 1.54 9.12 -6.84
CA THR A 197 1.74 7.82 -6.17
C THR A 197 0.50 6.95 -6.23
N GLY A 198 -0.70 7.54 -6.28
CA GLY A 198 -1.94 6.80 -6.56
C GLY A 198 -1.88 6.10 -7.93
N SER A 199 -1.52 6.85 -8.98
CA SER A 199 -1.31 6.27 -10.32
C SER A 199 -0.15 5.27 -10.33
N GLY A 200 0.96 5.60 -9.69
CA GLY A 200 2.13 4.74 -9.64
C GLY A 200 1.90 3.44 -8.85
N GLY A 201 1.02 3.44 -7.84
CA GLY A 201 0.63 2.25 -7.09
C GLY A 201 -0.18 1.29 -7.96
N GLU A 202 -1.22 1.81 -8.59
CA GLU A 202 -2.11 1.07 -9.47
C GLU A 202 -1.34 0.43 -10.65
N ILE A 203 -0.47 1.20 -11.32
CA ILE A 203 0.40 0.68 -12.40
C ILE A 203 1.32 -0.46 -11.93
N ARG A 204 1.78 -0.44 -10.67
CA ARG A 204 2.60 -1.53 -10.11
C ARG A 204 1.77 -2.80 -9.90
N ASP A 205 0.52 -2.68 -9.47
CA ASP A 205 -0.38 -3.83 -9.36
C ASP A 205 -0.69 -4.46 -10.71
N GLU A 206 -0.92 -3.62 -11.72
CA GLU A 206 -1.06 -4.08 -13.10
C GLU A 206 0.19 -4.82 -13.58
N GLY A 207 1.40 -4.36 -13.22
CA GLY A 207 2.66 -5.03 -13.56
C GLY A 207 2.92 -6.31 -12.77
N ALA A 208 2.46 -6.37 -11.52
CA ALA A 208 2.68 -7.49 -10.59
C ALA A 208 1.65 -8.62 -10.73
N THR A 209 0.63 -8.46 -11.56
CA THR A 209 -0.42 -9.48 -11.75
C THR A 209 0.18 -10.78 -12.29
N GLY A 210 -0.17 -11.91 -11.66
CA GLY A 210 0.31 -13.24 -12.00
C GLY A 210 1.82 -13.40 -11.84
N ARG A 211 2.53 -13.57 -12.96
CA ARG A 211 4.00 -13.76 -12.99
C ARG A 211 4.71 -12.61 -13.69
N GLY A 212 4.07 -11.45 -13.74
CA GLY A 212 4.49 -10.30 -14.51
C GLY A 212 3.59 -10.07 -15.72
N SER A 213 3.04 -8.87 -15.80
CA SER A 213 2.17 -8.40 -16.87
C SER A 213 2.60 -7.00 -17.34
N LYS A 214 1.84 -6.40 -18.25
CA LYS A 214 2.19 -5.12 -18.86
C LYS A 214 0.99 -4.15 -18.80
N PRO A 215 1.11 -3.03 -18.06
CA PRO A 215 0.15 -1.93 -18.10
C PRO A 215 -0.09 -1.42 -19.53
N LYS A 216 -1.31 -0.98 -19.85
CA LYS A 216 -1.69 -0.54 -21.21
C LYS A 216 -2.42 0.80 -21.24
#